data_AF-A0A3C0ASA0-F1
#
_entry.id   AF-A0A3C0ASA0-F1
#
_cell.length_a   1.000
_cell.length_b   1.000
_cell.length_c   1.000
_cell.angle_alpha   90.00
_cell.angle_beta   90.00
_cell.angle_gamma   90.00
#
_symmetry.space_group_name_H-M   'P 1'
#
loop_
_entity.id
_entity.type
_entity.pdbx_description
1 polymer ?
#
loop_
_entity_poly.entity_id
_entity_poly.type
_entity_poly.pdbx_seq_one_letter_code
_entity_poly.pdbx_strand_id
1 'polypeptide(L)'
;RQCLMARRFAERGVRFIQVSHSDQKVQWDQHGNLLEGHGKNAKEVDKPIAGLLKDLKQRGLLKDTLVIWGGEFGRTPTAQGKNGRDHNPEGFTMWLAGGGVKSGIQYGATDEFGYYATK
;
A
#
# COMPACT_ATOMS: atom_id res chain seq x y z
N ARG A 1 9.79 6.18 10.97
CA ARG A 1 9.48 6.08 12.42
C ARG A 1 8.28 5.17 12.69
N GLN A 2 7.14 5.36 12.01
CA GLN A 2 5.90 4.61 12.28
C GLN A 2 6.06 3.08 12.16
N CYS A 3 6.73 2.57 11.12
CA CYS A 3 7.01 1.13 10.97
C CYS A 3 7.81 0.52 12.15
N LEU A 4 8.76 1.26 12.72
CA LEU A 4 9.50 0.80 13.91
C LEU A 4 8.58 0.71 15.14
N MET A 5 7.63 1.64 15.26
CA MET A 5 6.61 1.58 16.32
C MET A 5 5.64 0.43 16.11
N ALA A 6 5.21 0.19 14.86
CA ALA A 6 4.37 -0.95 14.52
C ALA A 6 5.05 -2.27 14.91
N ARG A 7 6.33 -2.45 14.59
CA ARG A 7 7.10 -3.60 15.05
C ARG A 7 7.15 -3.71 16.59
N ARG A 8 7.34 -2.60 17.32
CA ARG A 8 7.32 -2.60 18.81
C ARG A 8 5.97 -2.98 19.40
N PHE A 9 4.88 -2.62 18.72
CA PHE A 9 3.52 -3.00 19.10
C PHE A 9 3.26 -4.48 18.81
N ALA A 10 3.72 -4.98 17.66
CA ALA A 10 3.63 -6.40 17.33
C ALA A 10 4.39 -7.27 18.35
N GLU A 11 5.62 -6.87 18.74
CA GLU A 11 6.39 -7.52 19.81
C GLU A 11 5.67 -7.52 21.18
N ARG A 12 4.75 -6.59 21.41
CA ARG A 12 3.95 -6.48 22.65
C ARG A 12 2.58 -7.15 22.55
N GLY A 13 2.29 -7.86 21.46
CA GLY A 13 1.02 -8.57 21.28
C GLY A 13 -0.17 -7.66 20.95
N VAL A 14 0.06 -6.43 20.47
CA VAL A 14 -1.03 -5.59 19.96
C VAL A 14 -1.65 -6.26 18.73
N ARG A 15 -2.95 -6.51 18.80
CA ARG A 15 -3.67 -7.34 17.81
C ARG A 15 -3.94 -6.66 16.47
N PHE A 16 -4.02 -5.33 16.47
CA PHE A 16 -4.31 -4.53 15.29
C PHE A 16 -3.50 -3.24 15.34
N ILE A 17 -2.78 -2.96 14.25
CA ILE A 17 -1.88 -1.83 14.15
C ILE A 17 -2.11 -1.19 12.78
N GLN A 18 -2.51 0.07 12.76
CA GLN A 18 -2.65 0.86 11.54
C GLN A 18 -1.45 1.79 11.39
N VAL A 19 -0.90 1.84 10.18
CA VAL A 19 0.19 2.73 9.80
C VAL A 19 -0.26 3.52 8.58
N SER A 20 -0.24 4.84 8.67
CA SER A 20 -0.72 5.72 7.60
C SER A 20 0.39 6.66 7.12
N HIS A 21 0.60 6.69 5.81
CA HIS A 21 1.49 7.64 5.15
C HIS A 21 0.70 8.82 4.60
N SER A 22 0.28 9.72 5.49
CA SER A 22 -0.28 11.01 5.09
C SER A 22 -0.13 12.02 6.22
N ASP A 23 0.18 13.26 5.87
CA ASP A 23 0.13 14.41 6.76
C ASP A 23 -0.20 15.70 5.97
N GLN A 24 -0.06 16.86 6.59
CA GLN A 24 -0.32 18.15 5.93
C GLN A 24 0.56 18.42 4.69
N LYS A 25 1.70 17.74 4.58
CA LYS A 25 2.69 17.92 3.50
C LYS A 25 2.74 16.72 2.55
N VAL A 26 2.21 15.56 2.94
CA VAL A 26 2.20 14.33 2.16
C VAL A 26 0.79 13.79 2.01
N GLN A 27 0.28 13.76 0.78
CA GLN A 27 -1.05 13.26 0.45
C GLN A 27 -0.99 12.35 -0.77
N TRP A 28 -1.81 11.30 -0.76
CA TRP A 28 -2.01 10.40 -1.91
C TRP A 28 -3.18 10.83 -2.78
N ASP A 29 -4.06 11.69 -2.28
CA ASP A 29 -5.15 12.26 -3.08
C ASP A 29 -4.64 13.41 -3.95
N GLN A 30 -3.87 13.03 -4.97
CA GLN A 30 -3.32 13.94 -5.95
C GLN A 30 -4.16 13.80 -7.23
N HIS A 31 -4.56 14.94 -7.79
CA HIS A 31 -5.22 15.04 -9.09
C HIS A 31 -4.32 15.68 -10.15
N GLY A 32 -3.07 16.01 -9.79
CA GLY A 32 -2.11 16.68 -10.66
C GLY A 32 -0.68 16.20 -10.41
N ASN A 33 0.20 16.29 -11.42
CA ASN A 33 1.63 15.94 -11.32
C ASN A 33 1.89 14.55 -10.70
N LEU A 34 1.06 13.55 -11.06
CA LEU A 34 1.05 12.26 -10.38
C LEU A 34 2.38 11.51 -10.46
N LEU A 35 3.10 11.61 -11.57
CA LEU A 35 4.39 10.94 -11.73
C LEU A 35 5.40 11.40 -10.68
N GLU A 36 5.48 12.71 -10.45
CA GLU A 36 6.36 13.31 -9.45
C GLU A 36 5.83 13.04 -8.04
N GLY A 37 4.56 13.37 -7.79
CA GLY A 37 3.95 13.28 -6.47
C GLY A 37 3.84 11.86 -5.93
N HIS A 38 3.27 10.92 -6.70
CA HIS A 38 3.22 9.51 -6.30
C HIS A 38 4.60 8.87 -6.32
N GLY A 39 5.46 9.24 -7.28
CA GLY A 39 6.84 8.74 -7.33
C GLY A 39 7.65 9.11 -6.09
N LYS A 40 7.49 10.34 -5.59
CA LYS A 40 8.06 10.79 -4.31
C LYS A 40 7.47 10.00 -3.14
N ASN A 41 6.14 9.94 -3.01
CA ASN A 41 5.50 9.26 -1.89
C ASN A 41 5.84 7.75 -1.85
N ALA A 42 5.91 7.09 -3.01
CA ALA A 42 6.31 5.69 -3.13
C ALA A 42 7.74 5.46 -2.60
N LYS A 43 8.69 6.34 -2.95
CA LYS A 43 10.07 6.28 -2.45
C LYS A 43 10.16 6.51 -0.94
N GLU A 44 9.29 7.34 -0.37
CA GLU A 44 9.25 7.60 1.08
C GLU A 44 8.79 6.37 1.87
N VAL A 45 7.88 5.56 1.33
CA VAL A 45 7.33 4.37 2.01
C VAL A 45 8.06 3.06 1.73
N ASP A 46 8.72 2.94 0.57
CA ASP A 46 9.35 1.69 0.11
C ASP A 46 10.32 1.10 1.15
N LYS A 47 11.34 1.87 1.53
CA LYS A 47 12.37 1.42 2.49
C LYS A 47 11.78 1.13 3.89
N PRO A 48 10.92 1.98 4.48
CA PRO A 48 10.26 1.65 5.76
C PRO A 48 9.43 0.36 5.75
N ILE A 49 8.66 0.12 4.67
CA ILE A 49 7.83 -1.09 4.52
C ILE A 49 8.73 -2.33 4.41
N ALA A 50 9.74 -2.29 3.55
CA ALA A 50 10.70 -3.37 3.42
C ALA A 50 11.40 -3.69 4.76
N GLY A 51 11.75 -2.65 5.52
CA GLY A 51 12.31 -2.77 6.87
C GLY A 51 11.34 -3.45 7.85
N LEU A 52 10.07 -3.05 7.87
CA LEU A 52 9.05 -3.67 8.71
C LEU A 52 8.91 -5.18 8.40
N LEU A 53 8.77 -5.54 7.13
CA LEU A 53 8.64 -6.94 6.71
C LEU A 53 9.87 -7.76 7.12
N LYS A 54 11.07 -7.21 6.93
CA LYS A 54 12.33 -7.85 7.33
C LYS A 54 12.41 -8.04 8.85
N ASP A 55 12.08 -7.02 9.63
CA ASP A 55 12.11 -7.07 11.08
C ASP A 55 11.12 -8.11 11.64
N LEU A 56 9.87 -8.10 11.14
CA LEU A 56 8.86 -9.08 11.53
C LEU A 56 9.30 -10.50 11.20
N LYS A 57 9.88 -10.71 10.00
CA LYS A 57 10.40 -12.02 9.59
C LYS A 57 11.54 -12.50 10.50
N GLN A 58 12.52 -11.63 10.76
CA GLN A 58 13.66 -11.94 11.63
C GLN A 58 13.26 -12.29 13.07
N ARG A 59 12.11 -11.76 13.54
CA ARG A 59 11.56 -12.02 14.87
C ARG A 59 10.61 -13.20 14.92
N GLY A 60 10.36 -13.86 13.79
CA GLY A 60 9.37 -14.91 13.68
C GLY A 60 7.93 -14.42 13.84
N LEU A 61 7.68 -13.11 13.77
CA LEU A 61 6.35 -12.48 13.90
C LEU A 61 5.60 -12.40 12.56
N LEU A 62 6.30 -12.53 11.44
CA LEU A 62 5.62 -12.47 10.13
C LEU A 62 4.76 -13.71 9.86
N LYS A 63 5.02 -14.83 10.56
CA LYS A 63 4.28 -16.08 10.37
C LYS A 63 2.82 -15.98 10.85
N ASP A 64 2.60 -15.20 11.90
CA ASP A 64 1.34 -15.03 12.62
C ASP A 64 0.77 -13.60 12.52
N THR A 65 1.51 -12.67 11.91
CA THR A 65 1.04 -11.33 11.58
C THR A 65 0.69 -11.23 10.09
N LEU A 66 -0.57 -10.94 9.78
CA LEU A 66 -0.99 -10.54 8.43
C LEU A 66 -0.71 -9.05 8.23
N VAL A 67 0.13 -8.72 7.26
CA VAL A 67 0.34 -7.35 6.77
C VAL A 67 -0.52 -7.15 5.55
N ILE A 68 -1.39 -6.13 5.59
CA ILE A 68 -2.19 -5.67 4.47
C ILE A 68 -1.69 -4.28 4.09
N TRP A 69 -1.36 -4.09 2.82
CA TRP A 69 -0.97 -2.79 2.28
C TRP A 69 -1.85 -2.41 1.11
N GLY A 70 -2.33 -1.18 1.13
CA GLY A 70 -3.22 -0.64 0.13
C GLY A 70 -3.64 0.79 0.46
N GLY A 71 -4.53 1.30 -0.36
CA GLY A 71 -5.25 2.55 -0.15
C GLY A 71 -6.75 2.34 -0.33
N GLU A 72 -7.49 3.44 -0.35
CA GLU A 72 -8.96 3.44 -0.46
C GLU A 72 -9.45 3.35 -1.91
N PHE A 73 -8.60 3.74 -2.87
CA PHE A 73 -8.90 3.79 -4.30
C PHE A 73 -7.61 3.83 -5.13
N GLY A 74 -7.74 3.58 -6.43
CA GLY A 74 -6.70 3.81 -7.43
C GLY A 74 -6.81 5.18 -8.10
N ARG A 75 -6.14 5.30 -9.23
CA ARG A 75 -6.28 6.41 -10.18
C ARG A 75 -6.79 5.87 -11.50
N THR A 76 -7.75 6.58 -12.10
CA THR A 76 -8.35 6.19 -13.39
C THR A 76 -7.27 5.99 -14.46
N PRO A 77 -7.51 5.15 -15.47
CA PRO A 77 -6.58 4.98 -16.58
C PRO A 77 -6.59 6.17 -17.55
N THR A 78 -7.58 7.06 -17.42
CA THR A 78 -7.77 8.25 -18.26
C THR A 78 -7.23 9.52 -17.61
N ALA A 79 -6.76 10.46 -18.43
CA ALA A 79 -6.33 11.76 -17.95
C ALA A 79 -7.51 12.65 -17.52
N GLN A 80 -7.33 13.39 -16.43
CA GLN A 80 -8.19 14.50 -16.04
C GLN A 80 -7.44 15.81 -16.33
N GLY A 81 -7.89 16.55 -17.34
CA GLY A 81 -7.19 17.74 -17.82
C GLY A 81 -5.86 17.42 -18.51
N LYS A 82 -4.81 18.22 -18.24
CA LYS A 82 -3.52 18.09 -18.94
C LYS A 82 -2.51 17.16 -18.27
N ASN A 83 -2.57 17.00 -16.95
CA ASN A 83 -1.56 16.27 -16.17
C ASN A 83 -2.14 15.79 -14.84
N GLY A 84 -3.02 14.79 -14.87
CA GLY A 84 -3.81 14.36 -13.74
C GLY A 84 -4.66 13.12 -14.06
N ARG A 85 -5.19 12.45 -13.04
CA ARG A 85 -6.15 11.33 -13.16
C ARG A 85 -7.10 11.39 -11.96
N ASP A 86 -8.35 11.02 -12.19
CA ASP A 86 -9.39 11.01 -11.16
C ASP A 86 -9.33 9.75 -10.28
N HIS A 87 -10.16 9.67 -9.25
CA HIS A 87 -10.32 8.53 -8.36
C HIS A 87 -10.82 7.30 -9.12
N ASN A 88 -10.20 6.14 -8.89
CA ASN A 88 -10.71 4.87 -9.41
C ASN A 88 -11.06 3.91 -8.26
N PRO A 89 -12.32 3.92 -7.77
CA PRO A 89 -12.79 2.92 -6.81
C PRO A 89 -13.05 1.56 -7.47
N GLU A 90 -13.12 1.50 -8.80
CA GLU A 90 -13.52 0.31 -9.56
C GLU A 90 -12.36 -0.66 -9.83
N GLY A 91 -11.12 -0.16 -9.85
CA GLY A 91 -9.94 -0.96 -10.20
C GLY A 91 -8.66 -0.42 -9.56
N PHE A 92 -8.12 -1.15 -8.57
CA PHE A 92 -6.86 -0.82 -7.91
C PHE A 92 -6.20 -2.05 -7.28
N THR A 93 -4.97 -1.88 -6.77
CA THR A 93 -4.16 -2.99 -6.26
C THR A 93 -3.89 -2.84 -4.77
N MET A 94 -3.96 -3.96 -4.07
CA MET A 94 -3.48 -4.15 -2.71
C MET A 94 -2.56 -5.37 -2.67
N TRP A 95 -1.72 -5.48 -1.65
CA TRP A 95 -0.96 -6.71 -1.42
C TRP A 95 -1.01 -7.14 0.04
N LEU A 96 -0.79 -8.43 0.24
CA LEU A 96 -0.76 -9.07 1.55
C LEU A 96 0.57 -9.81 1.75
N ALA A 97 1.07 -9.84 2.98
CA ALA A 97 2.24 -10.63 3.34
C ALA A 97 2.12 -11.16 4.77
N GLY A 98 2.70 -12.34 5.03
CA GLY A 98 2.67 -12.96 6.36
C GLY A 98 1.33 -13.60 6.70
N GLY A 99 1.14 -13.99 7.96
CA GLY A 99 -0.11 -14.58 8.45
C GLY A 99 -0.56 -15.85 7.69
N GLY A 100 0.39 -16.60 7.12
CA GLY A 100 0.11 -17.82 6.35
C GLY A 100 -0.38 -17.61 4.92
N VAL A 101 -0.41 -16.39 4.38
CA VAL A 101 -0.79 -16.16 2.97
C VAL A 101 0.18 -16.87 2.02
N LYS A 102 -0.37 -17.48 0.96
CA LYS A 102 0.43 -18.15 -0.07
C LYS A 102 1.25 -17.14 -0.85
N SER A 103 2.57 -17.27 -0.82
CA SER A 103 3.49 -16.37 -1.54
C SER A 103 3.43 -16.58 -3.06
N GLY A 104 3.78 -15.54 -3.81
CA GLY A 104 3.89 -15.61 -5.28
C GLY A 104 2.56 -15.75 -6.00
N ILE A 105 1.43 -15.48 -5.32
CA ILE A 105 0.11 -15.42 -5.95
C ILE A 105 -0.22 -13.99 -6.33
N GLN A 106 -0.79 -13.85 -7.52
CA GLN A 106 -1.58 -12.72 -7.95
C GLN A 106 -3.02 -13.21 -8.16
N TYR A 107 -3.97 -12.48 -7.60
CA TYR A 107 -5.40 -12.70 -7.82
C TYR A 107 -6.03 -11.35 -8.20
N GLY A 108 -7.01 -11.39 -9.10
CA GLY A 108 -7.62 -10.19 -9.67
C GLY A 108 -7.05 -9.82 -11.04
N ALA A 109 -7.83 -9.05 -11.77
CA ALA A 109 -7.46 -8.43 -13.03
C ALA A 109 -8.33 -7.18 -13.21
N THR A 110 -7.85 -6.24 -14.04
CA THR A 110 -8.69 -5.18 -14.57
C THR A 110 -9.13 -5.53 -15.99
N ASP A 111 -10.12 -4.81 -16.51
CA ASP A 111 -10.44 -4.83 -17.93
C ASP A 111 -9.25 -4.35 -18.80
N GLU A 112 -9.43 -4.41 -20.12
CA GLU A 112 -8.45 -3.96 -21.12
C GLU A 112 -7.98 -2.51 -20.90
N PHE A 113 -8.83 -1.66 -20.33
CA PHE A 113 -8.54 -0.25 -20.12
C PHE A 113 -7.90 0.02 -18.76
N GLY A 114 -7.90 -0.94 -17.83
CA GLY A 114 -7.48 -0.71 -16.45
C GLY A 114 -8.54 0.01 -15.59
N TYR A 115 -9.79 0.05 -16.03
CA TYR A 115 -10.86 0.81 -15.37
C TYR A 115 -11.56 -0.03 -14.30
N TYR A 116 -12.21 -1.13 -14.69
CA TYR A 116 -12.98 -1.99 -13.79
C TYR A 116 -12.23 -3.25 -13.40
N ALA A 117 -12.36 -3.69 -12.15
CA ALA A 117 -11.98 -5.03 -11.72
C ALA A 117 -12.89 -6.09 -12.39
N THR A 118 -12.30 -7.20 -12.81
CA THR A 118 -13.01 -8.25 -13.58
C THR A 118 -13.01 -9.63 -12.90
N LYS A 119 -12.36 -9.77 -11.73
CA LYS A 119 -12.21 -11.03 -10.99
C LYS A 119 -12.10 -10.80 -9.49
#